data_AF-V7FEY4-F1
#
_entry.id   AF-V7FEY4-F1
#
_cell.length_a   1.000
_cell.length_b   1.000
_cell.length_c   1.000
_cell.angle_alpha   90.00
_cell.angle_beta   90.00
_cell.angle_gamma   90.00
#
_symmetry.space_group_name_H-M   'P 1'
#
loop_
_entity.id
_entity.type
_entity.pdbx_description
1 polymer ?
#
loop_
_entity_poly.entity_id
_entity_poly.type
_entity_poly.pdbx_seq_one_letter_code
_entity_poly.pdbx_strand_id
1 'polypeptide(L)'
;MPHQLDDRMSYHLVPSEISDETRRQFNENFEAWIIGNALRDLVDAFTIFLKHCFPIQHMMATHSYIPTDLRALAAEVEMLSISAQYSRLRELIGLDQRYWEMFESFRKARNCLSHRMGLVSRKDVSPENNRLLIRWSFLGVFMRHPDGTEQPIDHEAIEAGHVATGHEGAMIIMRLTWKERSFAVGTNIRLTRHELSEICFAVHMATDHVIAKLNEFSIAQGIQAEHPVADPGT
;
A
#
# COMPACT_ATOMS: atom_id res chain seq x y z
N MET A 1 -32.82 7.38 -9.43
CA MET A 1 -33.98 8.10 -8.84
C MET A 1 -33.67 9.59 -8.85
N PRO A 2 -34.63 10.45 -9.20
CA PRO A 2 -34.45 11.89 -9.09
C PRO A 2 -34.26 12.27 -7.61
N HIS A 3 -33.29 13.13 -7.32
CA HIS A 3 -33.18 13.75 -6.00
C HIS A 3 -34.05 15.02 -6.01
N GLN A 4 -35.05 15.07 -5.12
CA GLN A 4 -35.86 16.25 -4.86
C GLN A 4 -35.28 17.00 -3.65
N LEU A 5 -34.85 18.23 -3.87
CA LEU A 5 -34.38 19.15 -2.82
C LEU A 5 -35.44 20.21 -2.48
N ASP A 6 -36.42 20.45 -3.36
CA ASP A 6 -37.58 21.33 -3.15
C ASP A 6 -38.71 20.99 -4.14
N ASP A 7 -39.95 21.40 -3.85
CA ASP A 7 -41.20 21.06 -4.56
C ASP A 7 -41.25 21.51 -6.04
N ARG A 8 -40.24 22.25 -6.51
CA ARG A 8 -40.21 22.86 -7.85
C ARG A 8 -39.00 22.48 -8.72
N MET A 9 -38.07 21.66 -8.23
CA MET A 9 -36.93 21.22 -9.03
C MET A 9 -36.58 19.75 -8.82
N SER A 10 -36.67 18.97 -9.90
CA SER A 10 -36.13 17.62 -10.00
C SER A 10 -34.84 17.64 -10.84
N TYR A 11 -33.71 17.24 -10.23
CA TYR A 11 -32.48 17.03 -10.97
C TYR A 11 -32.41 15.57 -11.45
N HIS A 12 -32.45 15.38 -12.76
CA HIS A 12 -32.14 14.11 -13.40
C HIS A 12 -30.65 14.04 -13.69
N LEU A 13 -29.87 13.60 -12.69
CA LEU A 13 -28.41 13.50 -12.80
C LEU A 13 -27.97 12.31 -13.68
N VAL A 14 -28.86 11.34 -13.90
CA VAL A 14 -28.64 10.17 -14.74
C VAL A 14 -29.79 10.07 -15.74
N PRO A 15 -29.52 9.90 -17.05
CA PRO A 15 -30.58 9.66 -18.04
C PRO A 15 -31.45 8.47 -17.64
N SER A 16 -32.74 8.55 -17.91
CA SER A 16 -33.70 7.47 -17.64
C SER A 16 -33.43 6.21 -18.48
N GLU A 17 -32.81 6.39 -19.65
CA GLU A 17 -32.34 5.32 -20.51
C GLU A 17 -30.84 5.48 -20.72
N ILE A 18 -30.06 4.57 -20.13
CA ILE A 18 -28.62 4.46 -20.34
C ILE A 18 -28.36 3.20 -21.16
N SER A 19 -27.55 3.34 -22.21
CA SER A 19 -27.08 2.18 -22.96
C SER A 19 -26.23 1.27 -22.07
N ASP A 20 -26.17 -0.02 -22.37
CA ASP A 20 -25.31 -0.95 -21.64
C ASP A 20 -23.82 -0.55 -21.72
N GLU A 21 -23.42 0.09 -22.82
CA GLU A 21 -22.07 0.63 -22.99
C GLU A 21 -21.78 1.77 -22.02
N THR A 22 -22.72 2.73 -21.91
CA THR A 22 -22.60 3.84 -20.94
C THR A 22 -22.56 3.32 -19.51
N ARG A 23 -23.37 2.29 -19.20
CA ARG A 23 -23.38 1.64 -17.89
C ARG A 23 -22.03 0.98 -17.58
N ARG A 24 -21.44 0.25 -18.53
CA ARG A 24 -20.09 -0.34 -18.39
C ARG A 24 -19.04 0.74 -18.11
N GLN A 25 -19.05 1.81 -18.91
CA GLN A 25 -18.10 2.91 -18.74
C GLN A 25 -18.21 3.60 -17.37
N PHE A 26 -19.43 3.80 -16.86
CA PHE A 26 -19.63 4.32 -15.51
C PHE A 26 -19.07 3.40 -14.43
N ASN A 27 -19.30 2.10 -14.55
CA ASN A 27 -18.78 1.12 -13.60
C ASN A 27 -17.24 1.11 -13.60
N GLU A 28 -16.62 1.07 -14.79
CA GLU A 28 -15.16 1.09 -14.92
C GLU A 28 -14.52 2.36 -14.35
N ASN A 29 -15.15 3.52 -14.59
CA ASN A 29 -14.66 4.80 -14.07
C ASN A 29 -14.85 4.90 -12.55
N PHE A 30 -15.98 4.41 -12.04
CA PHE A 30 -16.22 4.35 -10.60
C PHE A 30 -15.25 3.39 -9.90
N GLU A 31 -15.00 2.22 -10.48
CA GLU A 31 -14.02 1.25 -9.98
C GLU A 31 -12.62 1.84 -9.95
N ALA A 32 -12.17 2.48 -11.03
CA ALA A 32 -10.88 3.16 -11.05
C ALA A 32 -10.79 4.29 -10.01
N TRP A 33 -11.88 5.03 -9.82
CA TRP A 33 -11.96 6.11 -8.82
C TRP A 33 -11.88 5.57 -7.39
N ILE A 34 -12.66 4.54 -7.04
CA ILE A 34 -12.68 3.99 -5.68
C ILE A 34 -11.36 3.30 -5.34
N ILE A 35 -10.75 2.57 -6.28
CA ILE A 35 -9.41 1.98 -6.09
C ILE A 35 -8.35 3.07 -5.91
N GLY A 36 -8.43 4.14 -6.72
CA GLY A 36 -7.57 5.30 -6.58
C GLY A 36 -7.71 5.99 -5.22
N ASN A 37 -8.92 6.09 -4.68
CA ASN A 37 -9.15 6.62 -3.33
C ASN A 37 -8.55 5.71 -2.26
N ALA A 38 -8.81 4.40 -2.33
CA ALA A 38 -8.30 3.44 -1.38
C ALA A 38 -6.76 3.47 -1.29
N LEU A 39 -6.06 3.59 -2.43
CA LEU A 39 -4.60 3.74 -2.43
C LEU A 39 -4.16 5.04 -1.73
N ARG A 40 -4.86 6.15 -1.96
CA ARG A 40 -4.54 7.44 -1.30
C ARG A 40 -4.74 7.36 0.21
N ASP A 41 -5.87 6.81 0.63
CA ASP A 41 -6.22 6.66 2.04
C ASP A 41 -5.23 5.71 2.74
N LEU A 42 -4.81 4.63 2.07
CA LEU A 42 -3.81 3.69 2.60
C LEU A 42 -2.44 4.37 2.81
N VAL A 43 -2.00 5.19 1.85
CA VAL A 43 -0.76 5.98 1.95
C VAL A 43 -0.85 6.99 3.09
N ASP A 44 -1.98 7.69 3.21
CA ASP A 44 -2.17 8.70 4.25
C ASP A 44 -2.28 8.05 5.65
N ALA A 45 -2.94 6.89 5.77
CA ALA A 45 -3.00 6.11 7.00
C ALA A 45 -1.61 5.60 7.43
N PHE A 46 -0.82 5.07 6.51
CA PHE A 46 0.55 4.64 6.82
C PHE A 46 1.46 5.82 7.20
N THR A 47 1.25 7.00 6.59
CA THR A 47 1.93 8.23 6.97
C THR A 47 1.62 8.61 8.42
N ILE A 48 0.35 8.53 8.84
CA ILE A 48 -0.04 8.77 10.24
C ILE A 48 0.61 7.75 11.17
N PHE A 49 0.62 6.47 10.79
CA PHE A 49 1.31 5.43 11.55
C PHE A 49 2.80 5.75 11.76
N LEU A 50 3.54 6.10 10.70
CA LEU A 50 4.95 6.49 10.81
C LEU A 50 5.14 7.71 11.73
N LYS A 51 4.26 8.72 11.65
CA LYS A 51 4.29 9.89 12.55
C LYS A 51 4.22 9.49 14.03
N HIS A 52 3.49 8.41 14.37
CA HIS A 52 3.45 7.89 15.74
C HIS A 52 4.70 7.08 16.11
N CYS A 53 5.38 6.45 15.15
CA CYS A 53 6.62 5.72 15.41
C CYS A 53 7.78 6.63 15.84
N PHE A 54 7.89 7.83 15.28
CA PHE A 54 8.98 8.78 15.61
C PHE A 54 9.08 9.17 17.09
N PRO A 55 8.02 9.66 17.75
CA PRO A 55 8.09 9.99 19.17
C PRO A 55 8.36 8.75 20.03
N ILE A 56 7.82 7.58 19.66
CA ILE A 56 8.10 6.31 20.36
C ILE A 56 9.59 5.98 20.29
N GLN A 57 10.16 5.99 19.08
CA GLN A 57 11.58 5.75 18.87
C GLN A 57 12.45 6.76 19.62
N HIS A 58 12.08 8.05 19.60
CA HIS A 58 12.81 9.10 20.30
C HIS A 58 12.83 8.87 21.81
N MET A 59 11.65 8.61 22.41
CA MET A 59 11.55 8.31 23.85
C MET A 59 12.39 7.09 24.24
N MET A 60 12.40 6.05 23.39
CA MET A 60 13.23 4.86 23.62
C MET A 60 14.72 5.19 23.57
N ALA A 61 15.15 6.04 22.63
CA ALA A 61 16.56 6.40 22.45
C ALA A 61 17.08 7.36 23.54
N THR A 62 16.24 8.24 24.07
CA THR A 62 16.64 9.25 25.06
C THR A 62 16.31 8.85 26.49
N HIS A 63 15.51 7.79 26.69
CA HIS A 63 14.90 7.44 27.96
C HIS A 63 14.17 8.61 28.64
N SER A 64 13.61 9.53 27.84
CA SER A 64 13.01 10.77 28.33
C SER A 64 11.70 11.12 27.61
N TYR A 65 10.82 11.82 28.32
CA TYR A 65 9.60 12.40 27.76
C TYR A 65 9.63 13.91 27.96
N ILE A 66 10.01 14.64 26.91
CA ILE A 66 10.03 16.10 26.90
C ILE A 66 9.00 16.59 25.87
N PRO A 67 7.82 17.11 26.30
CA PRO A 67 6.73 17.48 25.39
C PRO A 67 7.08 18.54 24.33
N THR A 68 8.05 19.41 24.60
CA THR A 68 8.52 20.41 23.62
C THR A 68 9.30 19.76 22.49
N ASP A 69 10.18 18.82 22.83
CA ASP A 69 11.07 18.15 21.87
C ASP A 69 10.25 17.22 20.97
N LEU A 70 9.29 16.49 21.55
CA LEU A 70 8.37 15.63 20.79
C LEU A 70 7.47 16.44 19.84
N ARG A 71 7.03 17.64 20.25
CA ARG A 71 6.26 18.53 19.36
C ARG A 71 7.12 19.08 18.22
N ALA A 72 8.36 19.47 18.51
CA ALA A 72 9.29 19.91 17.48
C ALA A 72 9.59 18.80 16.47
N LEU A 73 9.83 17.57 16.96
CA LEU A 73 10.03 16.38 16.12
C LEU A 73 8.78 16.08 15.26
N ALA A 74 7.58 16.11 15.86
CA ALA A 74 6.35 15.87 15.13
C ALA A 74 6.14 16.89 13.99
N ALA A 75 6.39 18.18 14.25
CA ALA A 75 6.31 19.23 13.24
C ALA A 75 7.34 19.03 12.11
N GLU A 76 8.56 18.60 12.43
CA GLU A 76 9.59 18.30 11.43
C GLU A 76 9.18 17.12 10.53
N VAL A 77 8.70 16.04 11.14
CA VAL A 77 8.26 14.82 10.43
C VAL A 77 7.03 15.08 9.57
N GLU A 78 6.12 15.95 10.01
CA GLU A 78 4.91 16.31 9.27
C GLU A 78 5.18 16.94 7.91
N MET A 79 6.30 17.64 7.76
CA MET A 79 6.72 18.25 6.49
C MET A 79 7.32 17.24 5.50
N LEU A 80 7.61 16.02 5.95
CA LEU A 80 8.22 14.98 5.13
C LEU A 80 7.16 14.18 4.38
N SER A 81 7.49 13.80 3.14
CA SER A 81 6.69 12.81 2.41
C SER A 81 6.81 11.41 3.03
N ILE A 82 5.86 10.51 2.78
CA ILE A 82 5.88 9.13 3.29
C ILE A 82 7.21 8.40 3.04
N SER A 83 7.81 8.52 1.86
CA SER A 83 9.09 7.89 1.54
C SER A 83 10.25 8.50 2.33
N ALA A 84 10.21 9.81 2.59
CA ALA A 84 11.20 10.50 3.42
C ALA A 84 11.05 10.14 4.91
N GLN A 85 9.80 10.04 5.42
CA GLN A 85 9.51 9.55 6.76
C GLN A 85 10.03 8.11 6.94
N TYR A 86 9.74 7.22 5.99
CA TYR A 86 10.25 5.85 6.02
C TYR A 86 11.78 5.81 5.98
N SER A 87 12.43 6.59 5.10
CA SER A 87 13.90 6.65 5.00
C SER A 87 14.54 7.12 6.32
N ARG A 88 13.97 8.14 6.96
CA ARG A 88 14.49 8.63 8.24
C ARG A 88 14.32 7.60 9.35
N LEU A 89 13.16 6.96 9.44
CA LEU A 89 12.96 5.89 10.42
C LEU A 89 13.87 4.68 10.12
N ARG A 90 14.10 4.36 8.84
CA ARG A 90 15.04 3.32 8.41
C ARG A 90 16.43 3.55 8.97
N GLU A 91 16.93 4.77 8.91
CA GLU A 91 18.25 5.13 9.44
C GLU A 91 18.32 5.00 10.96
N LEU A 92 17.19 5.20 11.66
CA LEU A 92 17.12 5.12 13.12
C LEU A 92 17.02 3.68 13.65
N ILE A 93 16.26 2.80 12.98
CA ILE A 93 15.94 1.45 13.50
C ILE A 93 16.20 0.30 12.52
N GLY A 94 16.87 0.55 11.39
CA GLY A 94 17.29 -0.50 10.45
C GLY A 94 16.13 -1.15 9.66
N LEU A 95 15.24 -0.33 9.08
CA LEU A 95 14.16 -0.82 8.22
C LEU A 95 14.67 -1.37 6.87
N ASP A 96 13.82 -2.09 6.13
CA ASP A 96 14.20 -2.69 4.84
C ASP A 96 14.08 -1.66 3.71
N GLN A 97 15.14 -1.51 2.92
CA GLN A 97 15.19 -0.61 1.76
C GLN A 97 14.10 -0.88 0.73
N ARG A 98 13.66 -2.13 0.56
CA ARG A 98 12.68 -2.50 -0.48
C ARG A 98 11.30 -1.89 -0.21
N TYR A 99 10.93 -1.70 1.05
CA TYR A 99 9.69 -0.99 1.41
C TYR A 99 9.81 0.52 1.18
N TRP A 100 11.00 1.11 1.26
CA TRP A 100 11.19 2.50 0.83
C TRP A 100 10.87 2.66 -0.67
N GLU A 101 11.36 1.74 -1.51
CA GLU A 101 11.09 1.76 -2.95
C GLU A 101 9.59 1.67 -3.25
N MET A 102 8.89 0.80 -2.51
CA MET A 102 7.43 0.67 -2.53
C MET A 102 6.74 2.00 -2.20
N PHE A 103 7.03 2.61 -1.04
CA PHE A 103 6.38 3.85 -0.62
C PHE A 103 6.74 5.05 -1.50
N GLU A 104 7.95 5.09 -2.07
CA GLU A 104 8.31 6.08 -3.07
C GLU A 104 7.48 5.93 -4.35
N SER A 105 7.24 4.69 -4.79
CA SER A 105 6.34 4.40 -5.92
C SER A 105 4.90 4.83 -5.62
N PHE A 106 4.41 4.55 -4.40
CA PHE A 106 3.06 4.93 -3.96
C PHE A 106 2.89 6.45 -3.84
N ARG A 107 3.91 7.17 -3.35
CA ARG A 107 3.93 8.64 -3.31
C ARG A 107 3.71 9.23 -4.70
N LYS A 108 4.42 8.72 -5.72
CA LYS A 108 4.26 9.17 -7.11
C LYS A 108 2.87 8.85 -7.66
N ALA A 109 2.36 7.64 -7.41
CA ALA A 109 1.01 7.26 -7.81
C ALA A 109 -0.07 8.15 -7.15
N ARG A 110 0.01 8.38 -5.84
CA ARG A 110 -0.88 9.26 -5.07
C ARG A 110 -0.89 10.69 -5.65
N ASN A 111 0.26 11.21 -6.05
CA ASN A 111 0.36 12.54 -6.67
C ASN A 111 -0.36 12.61 -8.02
N CYS A 112 -0.33 11.54 -8.82
CA CYS A 112 -1.09 11.46 -10.07
C CYS A 112 -2.59 11.41 -9.79
N LEU A 113 -3.01 10.53 -8.87
CA LEU A 113 -4.42 10.34 -8.50
C LEU A 113 -5.02 11.61 -7.88
N SER A 114 -4.27 12.33 -7.04
CA SER A 114 -4.78 13.50 -6.32
C SER A 114 -4.83 14.77 -7.17
N HIS A 115 -3.84 15.00 -8.05
CA HIS A 115 -3.70 16.29 -8.72
C HIS A 115 -4.03 16.25 -10.22
N ARG A 116 -4.11 15.06 -10.82
CA ARG A 116 -4.21 14.89 -12.28
C ARG A 116 -5.22 13.82 -12.67
N MET A 117 -6.16 13.49 -11.78
CA MET A 117 -7.19 12.46 -12.04
C MET A 117 -6.57 11.12 -12.49
N GLY A 118 -5.40 10.77 -11.92
CA GLY A 118 -4.66 9.57 -12.26
C GLY A 118 -3.77 9.66 -13.50
N LEU A 119 -3.73 10.79 -14.22
CA LEU A 119 -2.91 10.97 -15.42
C LEU A 119 -1.42 11.07 -15.07
N VAL A 120 -0.62 10.20 -15.67
CA VAL A 120 0.85 10.16 -15.53
C VAL A 120 1.49 11.26 -16.36
N SER A 121 2.37 12.06 -15.73
CA SER A 121 3.09 13.15 -16.38
C SER A 121 4.60 12.91 -16.36
N ARG A 122 5.36 13.70 -17.15
CA ARG A 122 6.83 13.54 -17.26
C ARG A 122 7.59 13.68 -15.93
N LYS A 123 7.02 14.35 -14.92
CA LYS A 123 7.63 14.47 -13.58
C LYS A 123 7.45 13.23 -12.70
N ASP A 124 6.57 12.31 -13.10
CA ASP A 124 6.24 11.11 -12.32
C ASP A 124 7.05 9.88 -12.74
N VAL A 125 7.70 9.95 -13.91
CA VAL A 125 8.38 8.81 -14.53
C VAL A 125 9.88 8.80 -14.27
N SER A 126 10.50 7.62 -14.34
CA SER A 126 11.96 7.52 -14.30
C SER A 126 12.57 8.08 -15.61
N PRO A 127 13.69 8.84 -15.53
CA PRO A 127 14.42 9.27 -16.72
C PRO A 127 14.89 8.11 -17.61
N GLU A 128 15.14 6.94 -17.04
CA GLU A 128 15.73 5.79 -17.74
C GLU A 128 14.74 5.07 -18.64
N ASN A 129 13.49 4.92 -18.21
CA ASN A 129 12.48 4.12 -18.90
C ASN A 129 11.24 4.92 -19.33
N ASN A 130 11.14 6.20 -18.94
CA ASN A 130 10.01 7.08 -19.23
C ASN A 130 8.65 6.50 -18.79
N ARG A 131 8.64 5.68 -17.73
CA ARG A 131 7.44 5.09 -17.12
C ARG A 131 7.35 5.40 -15.62
N LEU A 132 6.12 5.50 -15.14
CA LEU A 132 5.81 5.45 -13.72
C LEU A 132 5.74 3.98 -13.33
N LEU A 133 6.52 3.56 -12.35
CA LEU A 133 6.45 2.23 -11.76
C LEU A 133 5.70 2.33 -10.43
N ILE A 134 4.74 1.43 -10.22
CA ILE A 134 4.15 1.13 -8.92
C ILE A 134 4.63 -0.27 -8.55
N ARG A 135 5.27 -0.40 -7.39
CA ARG A 135 5.87 -1.65 -6.92
C ARG A 135 5.30 -2.02 -5.56
N TRP A 136 5.02 -3.29 -5.31
CA TRP A 136 4.56 -3.78 -4.01
C TRP A 136 4.99 -5.23 -3.77
N SER A 137 5.04 -5.63 -2.50
CA SER A 137 5.28 -7.02 -2.12
C SER A 137 3.96 -7.78 -1.99
N PHE A 138 3.89 -9.02 -2.44
CA PHE A 138 2.72 -9.87 -2.28
C PHE A 138 3.12 -11.30 -1.92
N LEU A 139 2.18 -12.07 -1.39
CA LEU A 139 2.37 -13.50 -1.15
C LEU A 139 2.18 -14.26 -2.47
N GLY A 140 3.28 -14.57 -3.15
CA GLY A 140 3.23 -15.33 -4.39
C GLY A 140 3.17 -16.83 -4.12
N VAL A 141 2.29 -17.52 -4.83
CA VAL A 141 2.21 -18.98 -4.86
C VAL A 141 2.89 -19.48 -6.14
N PHE A 142 3.80 -20.43 -5.99
CA PHE A 142 4.58 -21.00 -7.08
C PHE A 142 4.47 -22.51 -7.06
N MET A 143 4.39 -23.13 -8.23
CA MET A 143 4.54 -24.56 -8.41
C MET A 143 6.00 -24.85 -8.77
N ARG A 144 6.70 -25.61 -7.93
CA ARG A 144 8.04 -26.11 -8.24
C ARG A 144 7.94 -27.54 -8.74
N HIS A 145 8.42 -27.78 -9.96
CA HIS A 145 8.45 -29.11 -10.57
C HIS A 145 9.69 -29.91 -10.09
N PRO A 146 9.71 -31.25 -10.26
CA PRO A 146 10.85 -32.09 -9.88
C PRO A 146 12.17 -31.73 -10.57
N ASP A 147 12.11 -31.09 -11.75
CA ASP A 147 13.27 -30.58 -12.48
C ASP A 147 13.84 -29.27 -11.91
N GLY A 148 13.21 -28.73 -10.85
CA GLY A 148 13.60 -27.49 -10.18
C GLY A 148 13.02 -26.22 -10.80
N THR A 149 12.28 -26.32 -11.91
CA THR A 149 11.61 -25.16 -12.52
C THR A 149 10.47 -24.67 -11.64
N GLU A 150 10.27 -23.36 -11.60
CA GLU A 150 9.20 -22.72 -10.83
C GLU A 150 8.26 -21.97 -11.77
N GLN A 151 6.97 -22.27 -11.67
CA GLN A 151 5.91 -21.57 -12.38
C GLN A 151 5.06 -20.79 -11.37
N PRO A 152 4.89 -19.46 -11.53
CA PRO A 152 3.94 -18.72 -10.72
C PRO A 152 2.52 -19.22 -10.99
N ILE A 153 1.76 -19.43 -9.91
CA ILE A 153 0.34 -19.75 -10.01
C ILE A 153 -0.41 -18.42 -10.03
N ASP A 154 -1.07 -18.14 -11.15
CA ASP A 154 -1.83 -16.91 -11.33
C ASP A 154 -3.13 -16.95 -10.52
N HIS A 155 -3.23 -16.10 -9.51
CA HIS A 155 -4.40 -15.99 -8.65
C HIS A 155 -5.64 -15.51 -9.40
N GLU A 156 -5.50 -14.61 -10.38
CA GLU A 156 -6.65 -14.15 -11.19
C GLU A 156 -7.21 -15.30 -12.03
N ALA A 157 -6.34 -16.19 -12.53
CA ALA A 157 -6.76 -17.39 -13.24
C ALA A 157 -7.51 -18.37 -12.31
N ILE A 158 -7.04 -18.56 -11.07
CA ILE A 158 -7.73 -19.40 -10.08
C ILE A 158 -9.12 -18.86 -9.75
N GLU A 159 -9.26 -17.55 -9.52
CA GLU A 159 -10.55 -16.91 -9.26
C GLU A 159 -11.55 -17.11 -10.42
N ALA A 160 -11.04 -17.18 -11.66
CA ALA A 160 -11.83 -17.52 -12.85
C ALA A 160 -12.14 -19.03 -13.00
N GLY A 161 -11.81 -19.86 -12.00
CA GLY A 161 -12.07 -21.30 -11.99
C GLY A 161 -11.01 -22.14 -12.69
N HIS A 162 -9.85 -21.60 -13.03
CA HIS A 162 -8.75 -22.41 -13.57
C HIS A 162 -8.12 -23.25 -12.47
N VAL A 163 -7.87 -24.52 -12.79
CA VAL A 163 -7.18 -25.45 -11.90
C VAL A 163 -5.72 -25.52 -12.33
N ALA A 164 -4.80 -25.15 -11.43
CA ALA A 164 -3.38 -25.42 -11.63
C ALA A 164 -3.10 -26.88 -11.30
N THR A 165 -2.67 -27.67 -12.29
CA THR A 165 -2.30 -29.08 -12.12
C THR A 165 -0.79 -29.24 -12.14
N GLY A 166 -0.24 -29.89 -11.12
CA GLY A 166 1.16 -30.26 -11.05
C GLY A 166 1.40 -31.70 -11.50
N HIS A 167 2.60 -31.97 -12.01
CA HIS A 167 3.07 -33.34 -12.19
C HIS A 167 3.32 -34.02 -10.84
N GLU A 168 3.38 -35.35 -10.83
CA GLU A 168 3.76 -36.11 -9.64
C GLU A 168 5.10 -35.60 -9.09
N GLY A 169 5.15 -35.32 -7.78
CA GLY A 169 6.31 -34.74 -7.12
C GLY A 169 6.44 -33.21 -7.19
N ALA A 170 5.48 -32.49 -7.80
CA ALA A 170 5.46 -31.03 -7.75
C ALA A 170 5.15 -30.52 -6.32
N MET A 171 5.80 -29.43 -5.92
CA MET A 171 5.60 -28.77 -4.63
C MET A 171 4.96 -27.40 -4.80
N ILE A 172 4.05 -27.04 -3.90
CA ILE A 172 3.55 -25.68 -3.79
C ILE A 172 4.46 -24.90 -2.84
N ILE A 173 4.97 -23.77 -3.31
CA ILE A 173 5.84 -22.86 -2.56
C ILE A 173 5.13 -21.52 -2.42
N MET A 174 5.01 -21.05 -1.19
CA MET A 174 4.51 -19.70 -0.90
C MET A 174 5.68 -18.86 -0.43
N ARG A 175 5.90 -17.70 -1.05
CA ARG A 175 6.93 -16.75 -0.61
C ARG A 175 6.52 -15.32 -0.89
N LEU A 176 7.02 -14.41 -0.04
CA LEU A 176 6.91 -12.99 -0.32
C LEU A 176 7.75 -12.67 -1.56
N THR A 177 7.12 -12.06 -2.55
CA THR A 177 7.75 -11.67 -3.81
C THR A 177 7.33 -10.24 -4.18
N TRP A 178 8.01 -9.65 -5.16
CA TRP A 178 7.78 -8.26 -5.58
C TRP A 178 7.12 -8.23 -6.95
N LYS A 179 6.08 -7.41 -7.08
CA LYS A 179 5.35 -7.14 -8.31
C LYS A 179 5.53 -5.69 -8.70
N GLU A 180 5.49 -5.43 -10.00
CA GLU A 180 5.56 -4.08 -10.55
C GLU A 180 4.51 -3.89 -11.63
N ARG A 181 3.90 -2.70 -11.66
CA ARG A 181 3.04 -2.25 -12.74
C ARG A 181 3.55 -0.94 -13.30
N SER A 182 3.63 -0.86 -14.62
CA SER A 182 4.25 0.26 -15.32
C SER A 182 3.25 1.05 -16.17
N PHE A 183 3.26 2.37 -16.02
CA PHE A 183 2.34 3.29 -16.71
C PHE A 183 3.13 4.29 -17.55
N ALA A 184 2.72 4.47 -18.81
CA ALA A 184 3.35 5.43 -19.71
C ALA A 184 2.85 6.86 -19.46
N VAL A 185 3.66 7.87 -19.83
CA VAL A 185 3.22 9.28 -19.81
C VAL A 185 1.95 9.45 -20.66
N GLY A 186 0.98 10.19 -20.14
CA GLY A 186 -0.31 10.43 -20.82
C GLY A 186 -1.35 9.32 -20.60
N THR A 187 -1.02 8.26 -19.85
CA THR A 187 -1.99 7.22 -19.48
C THR A 187 -2.52 7.45 -18.06
N ASN A 188 -3.73 6.96 -17.79
CA ASN A 188 -4.27 6.94 -16.43
C ASN A 188 -3.76 5.71 -15.67
N ILE A 189 -3.43 5.90 -14.41
CA ILE A 189 -3.24 4.79 -13.47
C ILE A 189 -4.58 4.06 -13.33
N ARG A 190 -4.57 2.77 -13.67
CA ARG A 190 -5.67 1.83 -13.41
C ARG A 190 -5.08 0.59 -12.77
N LEU A 191 -5.53 0.28 -11.56
CA LEU A 191 -5.19 -0.93 -10.81
C LEU A 191 -6.44 -1.82 -10.76
N THR A 192 -6.25 -3.13 -10.67
CA THR A 192 -7.36 -4.07 -10.45
C THR A 192 -7.69 -4.17 -8.96
N ARG A 193 -8.87 -4.71 -8.62
CA ARG A 193 -9.23 -5.00 -7.22
C ARG A 193 -8.25 -5.98 -6.57
N HIS A 194 -7.76 -6.95 -7.34
CA HIS A 194 -6.78 -7.92 -6.87
C HIS A 194 -5.44 -7.25 -6.57
N GLU A 195 -4.95 -6.36 -7.44
CA GLU A 195 -3.74 -5.60 -7.15
C GLU A 195 -3.88 -4.68 -5.94
N LEU A 196 -5.06 -4.08 -5.75
CA LEU A 196 -5.32 -3.28 -4.56
C LEU A 196 -5.27 -4.15 -3.29
N SER A 197 -5.81 -5.36 -3.31
CA SER A 197 -5.75 -6.26 -2.15
C SER A 197 -4.31 -6.69 -1.84
N GLU A 198 -3.51 -7.00 -2.87
CA GLU A 198 -2.08 -7.26 -2.74
C GLU A 198 -1.34 -6.04 -2.15
N ILE A 199 -1.65 -4.82 -2.58
CA ILE A 199 -1.07 -3.59 -2.05
C ILE A 199 -1.45 -3.37 -0.58
N CYS A 200 -2.70 -3.61 -0.20
CA CYS A 200 -3.14 -3.56 1.21
C CYS A 200 -2.35 -4.56 2.06
N PHE A 201 -2.17 -5.79 1.57
CA PHE A 201 -1.33 -6.79 2.23
C PHE A 201 0.14 -6.32 2.33
N ALA A 202 0.69 -5.72 1.28
CA ALA A 202 2.05 -5.18 1.29
C ALA A 202 2.26 -4.12 2.39
N VAL A 203 1.29 -3.22 2.56
CA VAL A 203 1.34 -2.17 3.59
C VAL A 203 1.17 -2.77 4.98
N HIS A 204 0.35 -3.80 5.14
CA HIS A 204 0.26 -4.56 6.39
C HIS A 204 1.61 -5.20 6.75
N MET A 205 2.25 -5.90 5.82
CA MET A 205 3.59 -6.48 6.04
C MET A 205 4.65 -5.42 6.37
N ALA A 206 4.60 -4.25 5.72
CA ALA A 206 5.50 -3.15 6.04
C ALA A 206 5.24 -2.58 7.45
N THR A 207 3.98 -2.59 7.90
CA THR A 207 3.58 -2.18 9.26
C THR A 207 4.19 -3.14 10.29
N ASP A 208 4.00 -4.44 10.08
CA ASP A 208 4.56 -5.47 10.96
C ASP A 208 6.09 -5.39 11.03
N HIS A 209 6.74 -5.13 9.88
CA HIS A 209 8.19 -4.92 9.82
C HIS A 209 8.64 -3.72 10.68
N VAL A 210 7.92 -2.59 10.61
CA VAL A 210 8.23 -1.42 11.43
C VAL A 210 8.04 -1.72 12.92
N ILE A 211 6.96 -2.39 13.29
CA ILE A 211 6.68 -2.79 14.68
C ILE A 211 7.78 -3.73 15.21
N ALA A 212 8.14 -4.75 14.43
CA ALA A 212 9.20 -5.69 14.80
C ALA A 212 10.53 -4.95 15.04
N LYS A 213 10.90 -4.01 14.15
CA LYS A 213 12.13 -3.23 14.28
C LYS A 213 12.12 -2.24 15.45
N LEU A 214 10.96 -1.65 15.76
CA LEU A 214 10.80 -0.84 16.97
C LEU A 214 10.95 -1.70 18.24
N ASN A 215 10.41 -2.91 18.27
CA ASN A 215 10.56 -3.83 19.40
C ASN A 215 12.01 -4.28 19.57
N GLU A 216 12.69 -4.66 18.47
CA GLU A 216 14.12 -4.97 18.49
C GLU A 216 14.95 -3.80 19.04
N PHE A 217 14.64 -2.58 18.57
CA PHE A 217 15.29 -1.35 19.06
C PHE A 217 15.04 -1.12 20.55
N SER A 218 13.79 -1.27 21.02
CA SER A 218 13.41 -1.17 22.43
C SER A 218 14.21 -2.12 23.31
N ILE A 219 14.32 -3.39 22.90
CA ILE A 219 15.10 -4.40 23.62
C ILE A 219 16.58 -4.01 23.67
N ALA A 220 17.13 -3.50 22.55
CA ALA A 220 18.51 -3.03 22.50
C ALA A 220 18.77 -1.80 23.40
N GLN A 221 17.76 -0.97 23.65
CA GLN A 221 17.81 0.12 24.64
C GLN A 221 17.57 -0.36 26.09
N GLY A 222 17.36 -1.67 26.32
CA GLY A 222 17.08 -2.20 27.66
C GLY A 222 15.66 -1.96 28.17
N ILE A 223 14.73 -1.58 27.27
CA ILE A 223 13.32 -1.39 27.59
C ILE A 223 12.61 -2.73 27.36
N GLN A 224 12.24 -3.41 28.44
CA GLN A 224 11.46 -4.64 28.39
C GLN A 224 9.96 -4.34 28.43
N ALA A 225 9.20 -4.97 27.55
CA ALA A 225 7.75 -5.00 27.67
C ALA A 225 7.37 -5.93 28.82
N GLU A 226 6.71 -5.41 29.86
CA GLU A 226 5.94 -6.26 30.75
C GLU A 226 4.80 -6.87 29.92
N HIS A 227 4.90 -8.15 29.57
CA HIS A 227 3.71 -8.88 29.16
C HIS A 227 2.76 -8.89 30.37
N PRO A 228 1.50 -8.44 30.26
CA PRO A 228 0.49 -8.95 31.15
C PRO A 228 0.40 -10.44 30.85
N VAL A 229 0.89 -11.26 31.78
CA VAL A 229 0.59 -12.69 31.79
C VAL A 229 -0.93 -12.76 31.84
N ALA A 230 -1.56 -13.13 30.73
CA ALA A 230 -2.92 -13.62 30.77
C ALA A 230 -2.85 -14.87 31.65
N ASP A 231 -3.35 -14.75 32.88
CA ASP A 231 -3.52 -15.88 33.78
C ASP A 231 -4.38 -16.92 33.05
N PRO A 232 -3.87 -18.13 32.74
CA PRO A 232 -4.67 -19.17 32.09
C PRO A 232 -5.74 -19.77 33.02
N GLY A 233 -5.94 -19.22 34.22
CA GLY A 233 -6.81 -19.81 35.23
C GLY A 233 -7.71 -18.83 35.98
N THR A 234 -8.80 -18.39 35.34
CA THR A 234 -10.12 -18.18 35.98
C THR A 234 -11.25 -18.41 34.99
#